data_AF-A0A7W6GL68-F1
#
_entry.id   AF-A0A7W6GL68-F1
#
_cell.length_a   1.000
_cell.length_b   1.000
_cell.length_c   1.000
_cell.angle_alpha   90.00
_cell.angle_beta   90.00
_cell.angle_gamma   90.00
#
_symmetry.space_group_name_H-M   'P 1'
#
loop_
_entity.id
_entity.type
_entity.pdbx_description
1 polymer ?
#
loop_
_entity_poly.entity_id
_entity_poly.type
_entity_poly.pdbx_seq_one_letter_code
_entity_poly.pdbx_strand_id
1 'polypeptide(L)'
;MSDFSTMVAADQECFSACGLIWVSGVRRYMSDTSLIGFHAAYREENGEYRESGVANAEIGSYLTHLGLRIEAIRYFTTAGPNDFLLLTPERARMLGIETYKVDGGNITTPSANPTVDVYADRFASYSLLQSRCAPFLQPDRAAVKRAHEAAFAEGNKLVGADKWIDLWTPLLDEVKAELNKKGALLLCIGTEAHLRGHGQETGVDGPSFSCISGSTPTEVTMCAFSKCSAGGSRTATIAVATRDA
;
A
#
# COMPACT_ATOMS: atom_id res chain seq x y z
N MET A 1 21.48 4.83 5.67
CA MET A 1 21.51 3.97 4.46
C MET A 1 20.97 4.83 3.34
N SER A 2 21.68 4.94 2.22
CA SER A 2 21.19 5.71 1.07
C SER A 2 20.14 4.88 0.35
N ASP A 3 18.97 5.46 0.14
CA ASP A 3 17.86 4.83 -0.55
C ASP A 3 18.13 4.78 -2.06
N PHE A 4 18.45 3.59 -2.57
CA PHE A 4 18.74 3.40 -3.99
C PHE A 4 17.47 3.21 -4.82
N SER A 5 17.46 3.81 -6.01
CA SER A 5 16.46 3.56 -7.04
C SER A 5 17.00 2.53 -8.03
N THR A 6 16.15 1.62 -8.48
CA THR A 6 16.48 0.55 -9.43
C THR A 6 15.59 0.67 -10.66
N MET A 7 16.13 0.36 -11.83
CA MET A 7 15.39 0.49 -13.08
C MET A 7 15.73 -0.64 -14.04
N VAL A 8 14.71 -1.16 -14.70
CA VAL A 8 14.85 -1.91 -15.95
C VAL A 8 14.13 -1.07 -17.01
N ALA A 9 14.86 -0.61 -18.02
CA ALA A 9 14.29 0.23 -19.07
C ALA A 9 13.34 -0.56 -19.98
N ALA A 10 12.65 0.15 -20.88
CA ALA A 10 11.86 -0.48 -21.92
C ALA A 10 12.72 -1.37 -22.81
N ASP A 11 12.18 -2.54 -23.14
CA ASP A 11 12.82 -3.56 -23.99
C ASP A 11 14.18 -4.04 -23.48
N GLN A 12 14.46 -3.87 -22.18
CA GLN A 12 15.66 -4.38 -21.51
C GLN A 12 15.34 -5.57 -20.62
N GLU A 13 16.34 -6.43 -20.45
CA GLU A 13 16.25 -7.71 -19.75
C GLU A 13 16.93 -7.67 -18.39
N CYS A 14 16.29 -8.30 -17.40
CA CYS A 14 16.81 -8.42 -16.05
C CYS A 14 16.31 -9.73 -15.43
N PHE A 15 17.14 -10.78 -15.56
CA PHE A 15 16.79 -12.13 -15.14
C PHE A 15 17.54 -12.55 -13.87
N SER A 16 16.91 -13.43 -13.08
CA SER A 16 17.55 -14.10 -11.96
C SER A 16 18.06 -13.10 -10.90
N ALA A 17 19.34 -13.17 -10.54
CA ALA A 17 19.99 -12.26 -9.60
C ALA A 17 19.81 -10.77 -9.93
N CYS A 18 19.70 -10.40 -11.23
CA CYS A 18 19.39 -9.02 -11.60
C CYS A 18 18.03 -8.58 -11.05
N GLY A 19 17.01 -9.44 -11.15
CA GLY A 19 15.67 -9.14 -10.62
C GLY A 19 15.67 -8.98 -9.10
N LEU A 20 16.52 -9.73 -8.39
CA LEU A 20 16.72 -9.59 -6.94
C LEU A 20 17.34 -8.23 -6.59
N ILE A 21 18.34 -7.79 -7.35
CA ILE A 21 18.92 -6.45 -7.20
C ILE A 21 17.85 -5.39 -7.48
N TRP A 22 17.07 -5.55 -8.55
CA TRP A 22 16.00 -4.62 -8.89
C TRP A 22 14.97 -4.49 -7.77
N VAL A 23 14.50 -5.58 -7.17
CA VAL A 23 13.48 -5.52 -6.11
C VAL A 23 14.01 -4.95 -4.80
N SER A 24 15.34 -4.89 -4.62
CA SER A 24 15.98 -4.26 -3.45
C SER A 24 15.83 -2.74 -3.40
N GLY A 25 15.52 -2.09 -4.54
CA GLY A 25 15.37 -0.65 -4.62
C GLY A 25 14.14 -0.14 -3.87
N VAL A 26 14.26 1.03 -3.26
CA VAL A 26 13.12 1.72 -2.62
C VAL A 26 12.16 2.33 -3.64
N ARG A 27 12.66 2.59 -4.86
CA ARG A 27 11.90 3.04 -6.02
C ARG A 27 12.28 2.14 -7.18
N ARG A 28 11.31 1.32 -7.59
CA ARG A 28 11.48 0.26 -8.58
C ARG A 28 10.84 0.71 -9.88
N TYR A 29 11.65 1.06 -10.87
CA TYR A 29 11.18 1.53 -12.16
C TYR A 29 11.14 0.35 -13.15
N MET A 30 10.04 0.26 -13.89
CA MET A 30 9.87 -0.71 -14.98
C MET A 30 8.87 -0.16 -16.00
N SER A 31 8.91 -0.66 -17.23
CA SER A 31 7.91 -0.40 -18.26
C SER A 31 7.05 -1.63 -18.53
N ASP A 32 6.02 -1.49 -19.38
CA ASP A 32 5.21 -2.62 -19.84
C ASP A 32 6.02 -3.61 -20.70
N THR A 33 7.15 -3.19 -21.30
CA THR A 33 8.02 -4.05 -22.13
C THR A 33 9.34 -4.41 -21.44
N SER A 34 9.51 -4.06 -20.17
CA SER A 34 10.66 -4.51 -19.39
C SER A 34 10.56 -6.00 -19.12
N LEU A 35 11.63 -6.74 -19.41
CA LEU A 35 11.69 -8.19 -19.27
C LEU A 35 12.37 -8.54 -17.95
N ILE A 36 11.60 -8.50 -16.87
CA ILE A 36 12.08 -8.85 -15.52
C ILE A 36 11.60 -10.27 -15.22
N GLY A 37 12.51 -11.23 -15.11
CA GLY A 37 12.13 -12.64 -14.93
C GLY A 37 12.81 -13.32 -13.75
N PHE A 38 12.05 -14.20 -13.11
CA PHE A 38 12.47 -14.92 -11.91
C PHE A 38 12.36 -16.43 -12.09
N HIS A 39 13.23 -17.15 -11.41
CA HIS A 39 13.26 -18.61 -11.36
C HIS A 39 13.93 -19.07 -10.06
N ALA A 40 13.72 -20.34 -9.73
CA ALA A 40 14.34 -20.98 -8.59
C ALA A 40 15.87 -20.99 -8.73
N ALA A 41 16.58 -20.62 -7.67
CA ALA A 41 18.03 -20.79 -7.61
C ALA A 41 18.39 -22.26 -7.79
N TYR A 42 19.45 -22.51 -8.55
CA TYR A 42 19.86 -23.86 -8.91
C TYR A 42 21.37 -24.00 -8.81
N ARG A 43 21.82 -25.26 -8.85
CA ARG A 43 23.21 -25.64 -9.06
C ARG A 43 23.27 -26.59 -10.24
N GLU A 44 24.39 -26.56 -10.95
CA GLU A 44 24.64 -27.51 -12.03
C GLU A 44 25.29 -28.76 -11.45
N GLU A 45 24.68 -29.92 -11.70
CA GLU A 45 25.21 -31.23 -11.34
C GLU A 45 25.20 -32.12 -12.59
N ASN A 46 26.37 -32.56 -13.05
CA ASN A 46 26.51 -33.44 -14.21
C ASN A 46 25.84 -32.91 -15.50
N GLY A 47 25.85 -31.59 -15.71
CA GLY A 47 25.21 -30.94 -16.85
C GLY A 47 23.69 -30.76 -16.73
N GLU A 48 23.10 -31.10 -15.57
CA GLU A 48 21.69 -30.85 -15.26
C GLU A 48 21.56 -29.72 -14.24
N TYR A 49 20.63 -28.80 -14.48
CA TYR A 49 20.27 -27.77 -13.49
C TYR A 49 19.28 -28.33 -12.47
N ARG A 50 19.71 -28.36 -11.20
CA ARG A 50 18.90 -28.84 -10.08
C ARG A 50 18.67 -27.71 -9.10
N GLU A 51 17.43 -27.57 -8.69
CA GLU A 51 17.05 -26.57 -7.70
C GLU A 51 17.87 -26.71 -6.41
N SER A 52 18.33 -25.58 -5.88
CA SER A 52 19.02 -25.49 -4.61
C SER A 52 18.06 -24.98 -3.53
N GLY A 53 17.50 -25.89 -2.74
CA GLY A 53 16.59 -25.54 -1.65
C GLY A 53 17.21 -24.59 -0.62
N VAL A 54 18.51 -24.75 -0.32
CA VAL A 54 19.24 -23.83 0.59
C VAL A 54 19.31 -22.43 0.01
N ALA A 55 19.66 -22.29 -1.29
CA ALA A 55 19.73 -20.97 -1.92
C ALA A 55 18.35 -20.31 -2.02
N ASN A 56 17.29 -21.06 -2.34
CA ASN A 56 15.93 -20.51 -2.36
C ASN A 56 15.43 -20.12 -0.96
N ALA A 57 15.86 -20.83 0.10
CA ALA A 57 15.56 -20.44 1.47
C ALA A 57 16.25 -19.12 1.85
N GLU A 58 17.51 -18.92 1.46
CA GLU A 58 18.23 -17.67 1.66
C GLU A 58 17.59 -16.51 0.87
N ILE A 59 17.23 -16.74 -0.40
CA ILE A 59 16.49 -15.76 -1.21
C ILE A 59 15.14 -15.44 -0.55
N GLY A 60 14.40 -16.43 -0.09
CA GLY A 60 13.12 -16.23 0.60
C GLY A 60 13.27 -15.40 1.88
N SER A 61 14.31 -15.68 2.68
CA SER A 61 14.65 -14.86 3.86
C SER A 61 15.00 -13.43 3.45
N TYR A 62 15.82 -13.24 2.43
CA TYR A 62 16.17 -11.92 1.91
C TYR A 62 14.93 -11.11 1.48
N LEU A 63 14.06 -11.70 0.68
CA LEU A 63 12.82 -11.06 0.21
C LEU A 63 11.85 -10.77 1.37
N THR A 64 11.83 -11.61 2.41
CA THR A 64 11.07 -11.35 3.64
C THR A 64 11.60 -10.11 4.37
N HIS A 65 12.92 -9.94 4.47
CA HIS A 65 13.53 -8.75 5.08
C HIS A 65 13.30 -7.48 4.26
N LEU A 66 13.01 -7.60 2.96
CA LEU A 66 12.54 -6.49 2.13
C LEU A 66 11.05 -6.15 2.35
N GLY A 67 10.35 -6.90 3.21
CA GLY A 67 8.93 -6.70 3.50
C GLY A 67 8.00 -7.25 2.41
N LEU A 68 8.50 -8.11 1.51
CA LEU A 68 7.65 -8.72 0.51
C LEU A 68 6.76 -9.80 1.14
N ARG A 69 5.51 -9.84 0.67
CA ARG A 69 4.54 -10.86 1.04
C ARG A 69 4.89 -12.25 0.50
N ILE A 70 4.41 -13.29 1.17
CA ILE A 70 4.75 -14.68 0.85
C ILE A 70 4.40 -15.07 -0.59
N GLU A 71 3.36 -14.50 -1.18
CA GLU A 71 2.98 -14.73 -2.58
C GLU A 71 4.00 -14.15 -3.56
N ALA A 72 4.57 -12.97 -3.26
CA ALA A 72 5.68 -12.41 -4.02
C ALA A 72 6.92 -13.29 -3.88
N ILE A 73 7.24 -13.73 -2.65
CA ILE A 73 8.38 -14.61 -2.41
C ILE A 73 8.25 -15.91 -3.20
N ARG A 74 7.07 -16.55 -3.17
CA ARG A 74 6.78 -17.75 -3.97
C ARG A 74 6.93 -17.46 -5.46
N TYR A 75 6.42 -16.33 -5.94
CA TYR A 75 6.55 -15.96 -7.36
C TYR A 75 8.00 -15.92 -7.83
N PHE A 76 8.92 -15.45 -6.98
CA PHE A 76 10.34 -15.33 -7.31
C PHE A 76 11.05 -16.69 -7.43
N THR A 77 10.53 -17.73 -6.78
CA THR A 77 11.22 -19.02 -6.63
C THR A 77 10.45 -20.20 -7.21
N THR A 78 9.27 -20.01 -7.81
CA THR A 78 8.42 -21.12 -8.30
C THR A 78 8.83 -21.63 -9.69
N ALA A 79 9.34 -20.78 -10.58
CA ALA A 79 9.73 -21.22 -11.91
C ALA A 79 10.93 -22.18 -11.82
N GLY A 80 10.92 -23.26 -12.60
CA GLY A 80 12.03 -24.23 -12.60
C GLY A 80 13.33 -23.61 -13.13
N PRO A 81 14.49 -24.28 -12.94
CA PRO A 81 15.80 -23.76 -13.35
C PRO A 81 15.95 -23.40 -14.83
N ASN A 82 15.10 -23.98 -15.70
CA ASN A 82 15.11 -23.74 -17.16
C ASN A 82 13.97 -22.82 -17.63
N ASP A 83 13.15 -22.31 -16.71
CA ASP A 83 11.97 -21.50 -17.00
C ASP A 83 12.07 -20.14 -16.33
N PHE A 84 11.25 -19.18 -16.77
CA PHE A 84 11.15 -17.87 -16.13
C PHE A 84 9.69 -17.44 -15.98
N LEU A 85 9.37 -16.84 -14.84
CA LEU A 85 8.14 -16.07 -14.66
C LEU A 85 8.42 -14.58 -14.87
N LEU A 86 7.84 -14.01 -15.93
CA LEU A 86 7.99 -12.59 -16.26
C LEU A 86 7.08 -11.71 -15.41
N LEU A 87 7.67 -10.80 -14.64
CA LEU A 87 6.97 -9.81 -13.85
C LEU A 87 6.55 -8.63 -14.73
N THR A 88 5.24 -8.49 -14.93
CA THR A 88 4.64 -7.29 -15.55
C THR A 88 4.26 -6.26 -14.49
N PRO A 89 4.03 -4.98 -14.84
CA PRO A 89 3.56 -3.98 -13.87
C PRO A 89 2.26 -4.38 -13.17
N GLU A 90 1.31 -4.98 -13.90
CA GLU A 90 0.06 -5.46 -13.31
C GLU A 90 0.30 -6.63 -12.35
N ARG A 91 1.17 -7.57 -12.72
CA ARG A 91 1.55 -8.68 -11.84
C ARG A 91 2.23 -8.17 -10.57
N ALA A 92 3.10 -7.15 -10.67
CA ALA A 92 3.74 -6.53 -9.51
C ALA A 92 2.69 -5.98 -8.52
N ARG A 93 1.64 -5.32 -9.02
CA ARG A 93 0.54 -4.83 -8.17
C ARG A 93 -0.21 -5.94 -7.45
N MET A 94 -0.50 -7.04 -8.16
CA MET A 94 -1.13 -8.22 -7.56
C MET A 94 -0.26 -8.87 -6.47
N LEU A 95 1.07 -8.76 -6.60
CA LEU A 95 2.04 -9.32 -5.67
C LEU A 95 2.44 -8.34 -4.56
N GLY A 96 1.79 -7.17 -4.46
CA GLY A 96 2.13 -6.19 -3.42
C GLY A 96 3.41 -5.40 -3.67
N ILE A 97 3.98 -5.48 -4.87
CA ILE A 97 5.24 -4.82 -5.22
C ILE A 97 4.92 -3.46 -5.82
N GLU A 98 5.24 -2.41 -5.08
CA GLU A 98 5.13 -1.04 -5.57
C GLU A 98 6.17 -0.75 -6.66
N THR A 99 5.69 -0.19 -7.77
CA THR A 99 6.52 0.14 -8.94
C THR A 99 6.18 1.52 -9.49
N TYR A 100 7.20 2.16 -10.06
CA TYR A 100 7.07 3.37 -10.88
C TYR A 100 7.02 2.92 -12.33
N LYS A 101 5.82 2.90 -12.92
CA LYS A 101 5.66 2.47 -14.31
C LYS A 101 6.10 3.57 -15.25
N VAL A 102 7.08 3.27 -16.11
CA VAL A 102 7.61 4.19 -17.12
C VAL A 102 6.97 3.87 -18.47
N ASP A 103 6.37 4.88 -19.08
CA ASP A 103 5.79 4.80 -20.43
C ASP A 103 6.25 6.04 -21.23
N GLY A 104 7.29 5.85 -22.05
CA GLY A 104 7.99 6.96 -22.71
C GLY A 104 8.49 7.99 -21.70
N GLY A 105 7.97 9.22 -21.77
CA GLY A 105 8.28 10.30 -20.83
C GLY A 105 7.38 10.35 -19.58
N ASN A 106 6.37 9.49 -19.48
CA ASN A 106 5.41 9.51 -18.38
C ASN A 106 5.79 8.49 -17.30
N ILE A 107 5.62 8.88 -16.03
CA ILE A 107 5.83 8.01 -14.87
C ILE A 107 4.52 7.91 -14.10
N THR A 108 3.98 6.69 -14.01
CA THR A 108 2.87 6.37 -13.09
C THR A 108 3.44 5.93 -11.76
N THR A 109 3.13 6.66 -10.68
CA THR A 109 3.62 6.36 -9.33
C THR A 109 2.82 5.23 -8.67
N PRO A 110 3.36 4.58 -7.62
CA PRO A 110 2.60 3.63 -6.81
C PRO A 110 1.30 4.22 -6.25
N SER A 111 1.28 5.50 -5.88
CA SER A 111 0.07 6.18 -5.39
C SER A 111 -1.00 6.34 -6.48
N ALA A 112 -0.61 6.54 -7.74
CA ALA A 112 -1.51 6.63 -8.88
C ALA A 112 -1.96 5.25 -9.38
N ASN A 113 -1.18 4.20 -9.12
CA ASN A 113 -1.50 2.83 -9.49
C ASN A 113 -1.25 1.84 -8.33
N PRO A 114 -2.12 1.85 -7.30
CA PRO A 114 -1.88 1.12 -6.05
C PRO A 114 -1.79 -0.39 -6.21
N THR A 115 -1.05 -1.02 -5.31
CA THR A 115 -1.00 -2.47 -5.16
C THR A 115 -2.27 -3.00 -4.50
N VAL A 116 -2.45 -4.32 -4.55
CA VAL A 116 -3.58 -4.98 -3.89
C VAL A 116 -3.58 -4.77 -2.37
N ASP A 117 -2.40 -4.69 -1.74
CA ASP A 117 -2.26 -4.47 -0.30
C ASP A 117 -2.77 -3.09 0.12
N VAL A 118 -2.48 -2.07 -0.69
CA VAL A 118 -2.97 -0.70 -0.45
C VAL A 118 -4.50 -0.65 -0.55
N TYR A 119 -5.10 -1.39 -1.47
CA TYR A 119 -6.56 -1.49 -1.51
C TYR A 119 -7.11 -2.23 -0.29
N ALA A 120 -6.44 -3.28 0.20
CA ALA A 120 -6.89 -4.05 1.36
C ALA A 120 -6.89 -3.18 2.63
N ASP A 121 -5.82 -2.40 2.82
CA ASP A 121 -5.71 -1.41 3.88
C ASP A 121 -6.81 -0.32 3.80
N ARG A 122 -7.05 0.22 2.60
CA ARG A 122 -8.14 1.20 2.38
C ARG A 122 -9.50 0.60 2.71
N PHE A 123 -9.76 -0.63 2.26
CA PHE A 123 -11.00 -1.33 2.54
C PHE A 123 -11.22 -1.52 4.05
N ALA A 124 -10.20 -1.98 4.78
CA ALA A 124 -10.27 -2.14 6.23
C ALA A 124 -10.46 -0.79 6.95
N SER A 125 -9.73 0.24 6.53
CA SER A 125 -9.82 1.60 7.06
C SER A 125 -11.22 2.20 6.87
N TYR A 126 -11.79 2.09 5.67
CA TYR A 126 -13.14 2.57 5.40
C TYR A 126 -14.22 1.75 6.11
N SER A 127 -14.02 0.43 6.25
CA SER A 127 -14.91 -0.42 7.04
C SER A 127 -15.02 0.07 8.48
N LEU A 128 -13.88 0.44 9.08
CA LEU A 128 -13.84 1.01 10.43
C LEU A 128 -14.50 2.39 10.49
N LEU A 129 -14.15 3.28 9.55
CA LEU A 129 -14.69 4.64 9.49
C LEU A 129 -16.23 4.63 9.39
N GLN A 130 -16.76 3.74 8.56
CA GLN A 130 -18.20 3.54 8.36
C GLN A 130 -18.89 2.96 9.61
N SER A 131 -18.29 1.95 10.25
CA SER A 131 -18.99 1.14 11.27
C SER A 131 -18.80 1.64 12.70
N ARG A 132 -17.67 2.27 13.04
CA ARG A 132 -17.32 2.62 14.42
C ARG A 132 -17.06 4.11 14.66
N CYS A 133 -16.73 4.86 13.62
CA CYS A 133 -16.24 6.23 13.80
C CYS A 133 -17.31 7.32 13.70
N ALA A 134 -18.53 6.97 13.26
CA ALA A 134 -19.63 7.93 13.16
C ALA A 134 -19.93 8.71 14.45
N PRO A 135 -19.91 8.11 15.67
CA PRO A 135 -20.14 8.86 16.90
C PRO A 135 -19.07 9.92 17.22
N PHE A 136 -17.87 9.79 16.65
CA PHE A 136 -16.71 10.63 16.99
C PHE A 136 -16.39 11.66 15.92
N LEU A 137 -16.44 11.25 14.65
CA LEU A 137 -15.95 12.04 13.52
C LEU A 137 -17.05 12.51 12.58
N GLN A 138 -18.27 11.96 12.71
CA GLN A 138 -19.43 12.32 11.89
C GLN A 138 -19.13 12.40 10.38
N PRO A 139 -18.47 11.40 9.77
CA PRO A 139 -18.12 11.45 8.37
C PRO A 139 -19.38 11.41 7.49
N ASP A 140 -19.32 12.02 6.29
CA ASP A 140 -20.30 11.81 5.24
C ASP A 140 -20.38 10.32 4.90
N ARG A 141 -21.48 9.69 5.34
CA ARG A 141 -21.73 8.26 5.13
C ARG A 141 -21.77 7.90 3.66
N ALA A 142 -22.23 8.79 2.79
CA ALA A 142 -22.30 8.53 1.36
C ALA A 142 -20.90 8.52 0.74
N ALA A 143 -20.05 9.48 1.08
CA ALA A 143 -18.65 9.51 0.67
C ALA A 143 -17.89 8.25 1.14
N VAL A 144 -17.98 7.93 2.43
CA VAL A 144 -17.30 6.74 2.98
C VAL A 144 -17.78 5.45 2.32
N LYS A 145 -19.10 5.28 2.12
CA LYS A 145 -19.65 4.09 1.45
C LYS A 145 -19.14 3.95 0.02
N ARG A 146 -19.10 5.04 -0.76
CA ARG A 146 -18.56 5.01 -2.12
C ARG A 146 -17.09 4.60 -2.13
N ALA A 147 -16.28 5.18 -1.24
CA ALA A 147 -14.85 4.89 -1.16
C ALA A 147 -14.58 3.45 -0.72
N HIS A 148 -15.36 2.94 0.24
CA HIS A 148 -15.35 1.54 0.67
C HIS A 148 -15.66 0.57 -0.47
N GLU A 149 -16.73 0.82 -1.23
CA GLU A 149 -17.13 0.00 -2.38
C GLU A 149 -16.10 0.04 -3.51
N ALA A 150 -15.50 1.21 -3.78
CA ALA A 150 -14.44 1.35 -4.77
C ALA A 150 -13.18 0.57 -4.38
N ALA A 151 -12.74 0.67 -3.13
CA ALA A 151 -11.59 -0.09 -2.63
C ALA A 151 -11.82 -1.61 -2.76
N PHE A 152 -13.02 -2.09 -2.42
CA PHE A 152 -13.39 -3.49 -2.60
C PHE A 152 -13.35 -3.91 -4.07
N ALA A 153 -13.97 -3.12 -4.95
CA ALA A 153 -14.08 -3.44 -6.38
C ALA A 153 -12.70 -3.51 -7.06
N GLU A 154 -11.82 -2.55 -6.79
CA GLU A 154 -10.47 -2.52 -7.38
C GLU A 154 -9.59 -3.65 -6.84
N GLY A 155 -9.60 -3.89 -5.52
CA GLY A 155 -8.85 -5.01 -4.92
C GLY A 155 -9.30 -6.37 -5.46
N ASN A 156 -10.62 -6.59 -5.51
CA ASN A 156 -11.21 -7.80 -6.05
C ASN A 156 -10.90 -8.00 -7.54
N LYS A 157 -10.89 -6.91 -8.33
CA LYS A 157 -10.52 -6.97 -9.76
C LYS A 157 -9.08 -7.42 -9.98
N LEU A 158 -8.15 -7.02 -9.10
CA LEU A 158 -6.74 -7.38 -9.24
C LEU A 158 -6.47 -8.87 -9.00
N VAL A 159 -7.05 -9.46 -7.95
CA VAL A 159 -6.66 -10.80 -7.49
C VAL A 159 -7.78 -11.84 -7.47
N GLY A 160 -9.03 -11.43 -7.70
CA GLY A 160 -10.22 -12.27 -7.58
C GLY A 160 -10.69 -12.42 -6.14
N ALA A 161 -11.93 -12.90 -5.96
CA ALA A 161 -12.64 -12.88 -4.67
C ALA A 161 -11.92 -13.65 -3.56
N ASP A 162 -11.48 -14.87 -3.83
CA ASP A 162 -10.88 -15.73 -2.81
C ASP A 162 -9.59 -15.11 -2.25
N LYS A 163 -8.64 -14.77 -3.13
CA LYS A 163 -7.39 -14.12 -2.74
C LYS A 163 -7.62 -12.75 -2.13
N TRP A 164 -8.66 -12.05 -2.57
CA TRP A 164 -9.00 -10.75 -2.01
C TRP A 164 -9.42 -10.86 -0.54
N ILE A 165 -10.24 -11.86 -0.20
CA ILE A 165 -10.66 -12.13 1.19
C ILE A 165 -9.45 -12.41 2.09
N ASP A 166 -8.49 -13.20 1.61
CA ASP A 166 -7.27 -13.55 2.35
C ASP A 166 -6.42 -12.31 2.70
N LEU A 167 -6.52 -11.23 1.92
CA LEU A 167 -5.75 -10.00 2.12
C LEU A 167 -6.31 -9.11 3.21
N TRP A 168 -7.62 -8.81 3.19
CA TRP A 168 -8.20 -7.86 4.12
C TRP A 168 -8.69 -8.49 5.43
N THR A 169 -8.92 -9.82 5.47
CA THR A 169 -9.41 -10.49 6.69
C THR A 169 -8.44 -10.30 7.87
N PRO A 170 -7.12 -10.53 7.72
CA PRO A 170 -6.17 -10.29 8.81
C PRO A 170 -6.12 -8.83 9.27
N LEU A 171 -6.31 -7.87 8.36
CA LEU A 171 -6.34 -6.45 8.68
C LEU A 171 -7.55 -6.09 9.57
N LEU A 172 -8.71 -6.71 9.32
CA LEU A 172 -9.87 -6.52 10.20
C LEU A 172 -9.66 -7.13 11.59
N ASP A 173 -8.92 -8.21 11.70
CA ASP A 173 -8.57 -8.80 13.00
C ASP A 173 -7.56 -7.92 13.76
N GLU A 174 -6.60 -7.31 13.07
CA GLU A 174 -5.73 -6.29 13.64
C GLU A 174 -6.52 -5.06 14.11
N VAL A 175 -7.48 -4.57 13.31
CA VAL A 175 -8.38 -3.48 13.70
C VAL A 175 -9.16 -3.83 14.97
N LYS A 176 -9.67 -5.07 15.11
CA LYS A 176 -10.34 -5.51 16.34
C LYS A 176 -9.39 -5.52 17.54
N ALA A 177 -8.16 -6.01 17.35
CA ALA A 177 -7.16 -6.04 18.42
C ALA A 177 -6.80 -4.62 18.88
N GLU A 178 -6.61 -3.69 17.94
CA GLU A 178 -6.30 -2.30 18.23
C GLU A 178 -7.48 -1.54 18.85
N LEU A 179 -8.72 -1.85 18.46
CA LEU A 179 -9.93 -1.34 19.12
C LEU A 179 -9.94 -1.73 20.61
N ASN A 180 -9.60 -2.98 20.94
CA ASN A 180 -9.55 -3.45 22.33
C ASN A 180 -8.42 -2.80 23.12
N LYS A 181 -7.30 -2.49 22.47
CA LYS A 181 -6.09 -1.96 23.11
C LYS A 181 -6.13 -0.44 23.32
N LYS A 182 -6.55 0.32 22.30
CA LYS A 182 -6.49 1.79 22.27
C LYS A 182 -7.85 2.46 22.50
N GLY A 183 -8.95 1.73 22.29
CA GLY A 183 -10.30 2.28 22.29
C GLY A 183 -10.68 2.95 20.95
N ALA A 184 -11.98 3.09 20.74
CA ALA A 184 -12.54 3.46 19.44
C ALA A 184 -12.14 4.88 18.97
N LEU A 185 -12.13 5.87 19.87
CA LEU A 185 -11.81 7.26 19.50
C LEU A 185 -10.39 7.40 18.94
N LEU A 186 -9.38 6.88 19.65
CA LEU A 186 -7.99 6.97 19.22
C LEU A 186 -7.77 6.23 17.90
N LEU A 187 -8.39 5.06 17.73
CA LEU A 187 -8.29 4.34 16.48
C LEU A 187 -8.93 5.11 15.33
N CYS A 188 -10.12 5.69 15.54
CA CYS A 188 -10.80 6.48 14.53
C CYS A 188 -10.00 7.71 14.08
N ILE A 189 -9.38 8.45 15.02
CA ILE A 189 -8.50 9.58 14.70
C ILE A 189 -7.30 9.10 13.88
N GLY A 190 -6.68 7.99 14.28
CA GLY A 190 -5.57 7.40 13.55
C GLY A 190 -5.94 6.97 12.13
N THR A 191 -7.09 6.32 11.95
CA THR A 191 -7.60 5.88 10.65
C THR A 191 -7.94 7.04 9.73
N GLU A 192 -8.56 8.09 10.27
CA GLU A 192 -8.85 9.31 9.51
C GLU A 192 -7.55 9.97 9.02
N ALA A 193 -6.58 10.16 9.93
CA ALA A 193 -5.29 10.74 9.60
C ALA A 193 -4.51 9.88 8.59
N HIS A 194 -4.60 8.56 8.71
CA HIS A 194 -4.01 7.60 7.78
C HIS A 194 -4.59 7.74 6.37
N LEU A 195 -5.92 7.70 6.23
CA LEU A 195 -6.58 7.87 4.94
C LEU A 195 -6.27 9.24 4.32
N ARG A 196 -6.35 10.32 5.11
CA ARG A 196 -6.04 11.68 4.67
C ARG A 196 -4.58 11.85 4.25
N GLY A 197 -3.65 11.26 5.00
CA GLY A 197 -2.22 11.27 4.70
C GLY A 197 -1.88 10.59 3.36
N HIS A 198 -2.69 9.61 2.96
CA HIS A 198 -2.60 8.94 1.66
C HIS A 198 -3.49 9.58 0.57
N GLY A 199 -3.96 10.82 0.80
CA GLY A 199 -4.76 11.59 -0.15
C GLY A 199 -6.16 11.01 -0.42
N GLN A 200 -6.67 10.18 0.49
CA GLN A 200 -7.98 9.56 0.35
C GLN A 200 -9.08 10.46 0.93
N GLU A 201 -10.27 10.44 0.30
CA GLU A 201 -11.45 11.13 0.82
C GLU A 201 -11.93 10.43 2.09
N THR A 202 -12.07 11.16 3.20
CA THR A 202 -12.53 10.59 4.48
C THR A 202 -13.99 10.92 4.79
N GLY A 203 -14.60 11.87 4.05
CA GLY A 203 -15.92 12.42 4.38
C GLY A 203 -15.94 13.19 5.70
N VAL A 204 -14.80 13.39 6.37
CA VAL A 204 -14.69 14.21 7.58
C VAL A 204 -14.27 15.61 7.17
N ASP A 205 -15.19 16.56 7.31
CA ASP A 205 -14.97 17.96 6.99
C ASP A 205 -14.82 18.81 8.26
N GLY A 206 -13.76 19.61 8.31
CA GLY A 206 -13.51 20.56 9.40
C GLY A 206 -13.15 19.90 10.75
N PRO A 207 -12.99 20.70 11.80
CA PRO A 207 -12.74 20.18 13.14
C PRO A 207 -13.96 19.46 13.72
N SER A 208 -13.75 18.54 14.66
CA SER A 208 -14.81 17.77 15.36
C SER A 208 -15.74 18.60 16.25
N PHE A 209 -15.59 19.93 16.26
CA PHE A 209 -16.41 20.89 16.99
C PHE A 209 -16.95 21.95 16.02
N SER A 210 -18.11 22.53 16.35
CA SER A 210 -18.69 23.62 15.56
C SER A 210 -17.77 24.85 15.57
N CYS A 211 -17.35 25.29 14.40
CA CYS A 211 -16.58 26.53 14.26
C CYS A 211 -17.33 27.80 14.69
N ILE A 212 -18.66 27.73 14.81
CA ILE A 212 -19.48 28.80 15.36
C ILE A 212 -19.38 28.84 16.90
N SER A 213 -19.03 27.71 17.51
CA SER A 213 -18.93 27.54 18.96
C SER A 213 -17.47 27.58 19.47
N GLY A 214 -16.49 27.75 18.59
CA GLY A 214 -15.08 27.87 18.94
C GLY A 214 -14.86 29.13 19.78
N SER A 215 -14.35 28.97 20.99
CA SER A 215 -14.18 30.05 21.96
C SER A 215 -12.71 30.28 22.33
N THR A 216 -11.86 29.30 22.07
CA THR A 216 -10.42 29.42 22.30
C THR A 216 -9.69 29.92 21.06
N PRO A 217 -8.54 30.63 21.21
CA PRO A 217 -7.71 31.03 20.09
C PRO A 217 -7.31 29.86 19.17
N THR A 218 -7.07 28.67 19.75
CA THR A 218 -6.75 27.45 19.00
C THR A 218 -7.93 26.98 18.15
N GLU A 219 -9.14 26.93 18.71
CA GLU A 219 -10.36 26.53 18.00
C GLU A 219 -10.68 27.46 16.83
N VAL A 220 -10.60 28.78 17.07
CA VAL A 220 -10.81 29.81 16.05
C VAL A 220 -9.77 29.68 14.92
N THR A 221 -8.51 29.39 15.27
CA THR A 221 -7.42 29.21 14.32
C THR A 221 -7.61 27.96 13.46
N MET A 222 -7.98 26.82 14.06
CA MET A 222 -8.29 25.58 13.32
C MET A 222 -9.46 25.77 12.36
N CYS A 223 -10.45 26.57 12.75
CA CYS A 223 -11.59 26.94 11.91
C CYS A 223 -11.24 27.91 10.77
N ALA A 224 -10.27 28.79 10.99
CA ALA A 224 -9.76 29.67 9.94
C ALA A 224 -8.98 28.92 8.85
N PHE A 225 -8.26 27.85 9.22
CA PHE A 225 -7.51 27.01 8.28
C PHE A 225 -8.37 25.98 7.53
N SER A 226 -9.58 25.68 8.02
CA SER A 226 -10.44 24.62 7.48
C SER A 226 -11.49 25.09 6.45
N LYS A 227 -11.43 26.34 5.97
CA LYS A 227 -12.32 26.78 4.88
C LYS A 227 -11.92 26.17 3.53
N CYS A 228 -12.70 25.17 3.13
CA CYS A 228 -13.52 25.22 1.90
C CYS A 228 -13.01 26.18 0.81
N SER A 229 -12.39 25.65 -0.24
CA SER A 229 -12.72 26.03 -1.62
C SER A 229 -12.16 25.01 -2.61
N ALA A 230 -12.96 24.75 -3.63
CA ALA A 230 -12.64 24.02 -4.84
C ALA A 230 -11.17 24.10 -5.26
N GLY A 231 -10.53 22.94 -5.39
CA GLY A 231 -9.27 22.77 -6.11
C GLY A 231 -8.03 23.38 -5.45
N GLY A 232 -7.17 22.52 -4.92
CA GLY A 232 -5.76 22.87 -4.69
C GLY A 232 -5.25 22.53 -3.30
N SER A 233 -4.52 21.41 -3.24
CA SER A 233 -3.43 21.08 -2.32
C SER A 233 -3.05 22.16 -1.29
N ARG A 234 -3.25 21.83 -0.01
CA ARG A 234 -2.26 22.06 1.06
C ARG A 234 -2.62 21.22 2.30
N THR A 235 -1.65 20.41 2.72
CA THR A 235 -1.61 19.61 3.94
C THR A 235 -1.71 20.49 5.18
N ALA A 236 -2.69 20.24 6.04
CA ALA A 236 -2.71 20.73 7.42
C ALA A 236 -2.49 19.54 8.36
N THR A 237 -1.28 19.43 8.89
CA THR A 237 -0.93 18.47 9.95
C THR A 237 -1.65 18.89 11.24
N ILE A 238 -2.41 17.97 11.84
CA ILE A 238 -3.00 18.17 13.17
C ILE A 238 -1.84 18.18 14.19
N ALA A 239 -1.45 19.37 14.64
CA ALA A 239 -0.54 19.51 15.79
C ALA A 239 -1.36 19.33 17.07
N VAL A 240 -1.18 18.20 17.76
CA VAL A 240 -1.68 18.00 19.13
C VAL A 240 -0.79 18.82 20.06
N ALA A 241 -1.32 19.93 20.58
CA ALA A 241 -0.65 20.68 21.63
C ALA A 241 -0.72 19.87 22.95
N THR A 242 0.42 19.33 23.38
CA THR A 242 0.60 18.83 24.74
C THR A 242 0.51 20.02 25.69
N ARG A 243 -0.43 19.98 26.65
CA ARG A 243 -0.46 20.92 27.76
C ARG A 243 0.60 20.51 28.78
N ASP A 244 1.56 21.39 28.99
CA ASP A 244 2.37 21.42 30.21
C ASP A 244 1.46 21.64 31.43
N ALA A 245 1.60 20.75 32.41
CA ALA A 245 1.25 20.96 33.81
C ALA A 245 2.25 20.19 34.67
#